data_AF-A0A7V5LUT7-F1
#
_entry.id   AF-A0A7V5LUT7-F1
#
_cell.length_a   1.000
_cell.length_b   1.000
_cell.length_c   1.000
_cell.angle_alpha   90.00
_cell.angle_beta   90.00
_cell.angle_gamma   90.00
#
_symmetry.space_group_name_H-M   'P 1'
#
loop_
_entity.id
_entity.type
_entity.pdbx_description
1 polymer ?
#
loop_
_entity_poly.entity_id
_entity_poly.type
_entity_poly.pdbx_seq_one_letter_code
_entity_poly.pdbx_strand_id
1 'polypeptide(L)'
;MFSLILFVSIFISNPPSGTFSIVAVDTLTGEIGVAVASKFLAVGAVVPYARAEIGAIATQAWGNTTFGPRGLELLKEGYSPREVLNILLENDTLRERRQVGIVNVRGESAAYTGKGCMDWAGHIIGPGYSIQGNILAGEQVVKAMERSFLEAKGELADRLLRALEAGEAAGGDRRGKQSAALLVVRKGGGYSGYNDRYVDIRVDDHPNPIKELKRIYKIWKRTFLIDAHGRIGDRLKKEGKNKLAELEYSRALEIMDEALKESPNDPDLLNNIAWFMGLRDIRLEEAKKLIDKAMALRPDDANILDTGALIYYKLGDKKKAIELEERALKLDPKNEYFRKMLMKYRGE
;
A
#
# COMPACT_ATOMS: atom_id res chain seq x y z
N MET A 1 -25.84 -56.22 -16.11
CA MET A 1 -24.40 -55.92 -16.06
C MET A 1 -24.24 -54.40 -16.11
N PHE A 2 -24.41 -53.73 -14.96
CA PHE A 2 -24.23 -52.28 -14.83
C PHE A 2 -22.95 -52.05 -14.02
N SER A 3 -21.99 -51.39 -14.67
CA SER A 3 -20.64 -51.18 -14.15
C SER A 3 -20.66 -50.10 -13.07
N LEU A 4 -20.28 -50.50 -11.87
CA LEU A 4 -20.08 -49.67 -10.69
C LEU A 4 -18.80 -48.85 -10.89
N ILE A 5 -18.92 -47.59 -11.33
CA ILE A 5 -17.80 -46.64 -11.31
C ILE A 5 -17.55 -46.23 -9.87
N LEU A 6 -16.60 -46.92 -9.25
CA LEU A 6 -16.01 -46.58 -7.96
C LEU A 6 -15.23 -45.28 -8.12
N PHE A 7 -15.84 -44.14 -7.78
CA PHE A 7 -15.10 -42.91 -7.53
C PHE A 7 -14.21 -43.16 -6.32
N VAL A 8 -12.94 -43.45 -6.56
CA VAL A 8 -11.90 -43.38 -5.54
C VAL A 8 -11.77 -41.91 -5.17
N SER A 9 -12.53 -41.50 -4.14
CA SER A 9 -12.27 -40.27 -3.40
C SER A 9 -10.88 -40.40 -2.80
N ILE A 10 -9.87 -39.91 -3.52
CA ILE A 10 -8.57 -39.61 -2.90
C ILE A 10 -8.89 -38.54 -1.86
N PHE A 11 -9.03 -38.97 -0.61
CA PHE A 11 -8.92 -38.10 0.55
C PHE A 11 -7.50 -37.53 0.53
N ILE A 12 -7.30 -36.47 -0.26
CA ILE A 12 -6.30 -35.48 0.08
C ILE A 12 -6.87 -34.87 1.36
N SER A 13 -6.43 -35.41 2.50
CA SER A 13 -6.48 -34.69 3.75
C SER A 13 -5.72 -33.39 3.47
N ASN A 14 -6.45 -32.32 3.14
CA ASN A 14 -5.83 -31.01 2.99
C ASN A 14 -5.05 -30.76 4.28
N PRO A 15 -3.72 -30.63 4.21
CA PRO A 15 -2.94 -30.45 5.41
C PRO A 15 -3.49 -29.22 6.14
N PRO A 16 -3.68 -29.31 7.46
CA PRO A 16 -4.31 -28.25 8.24
C PRO A 16 -3.64 -26.89 7.96
N SER A 17 -4.42 -25.85 7.63
CA SER A 17 -3.93 -24.53 7.22
C SER A 17 -3.57 -23.64 8.43
N GLY A 18 -2.29 -23.53 8.73
CA GLY A 18 -1.64 -22.55 9.62
C GLY A 18 -1.48 -21.21 8.93
N THR A 19 -1.61 -20.11 9.65
CA THR A 19 -1.63 -18.76 9.04
C THR A 19 -1.35 -17.74 10.13
N PHE A 20 -0.58 -16.71 9.82
CA PHE A 20 -0.52 -15.49 10.65
C PHE A 20 -0.83 -14.28 9.79
N SER A 21 -1.58 -13.34 10.35
CA SER A 21 -2.01 -12.14 9.66
C SER A 21 -2.19 -10.97 10.62
N ILE A 22 -2.23 -9.78 10.04
CA ILE A 22 -2.53 -8.53 10.71
C ILE A 22 -3.55 -7.77 9.87
N VAL A 23 -4.60 -7.26 10.50
CA VAL A 23 -5.45 -6.20 9.95
C VAL A 23 -5.17 -4.91 10.69
N ALA A 24 -5.12 -3.78 9.99
CA ALA A 24 -4.90 -2.49 10.62
C ALA A 24 -5.47 -1.31 9.83
N VAL A 25 -5.65 -0.20 10.53
CA VAL A 25 -6.03 1.11 9.97
C VAL A 25 -5.06 2.18 10.47
N ASP A 26 -4.67 3.08 9.58
CA ASP A 26 -4.08 4.36 9.93
C ASP A 26 -5.18 5.43 9.83
N THR A 27 -5.72 5.82 10.99
CA THR A 27 -6.82 6.79 11.08
C THR A 27 -6.41 8.21 10.67
N LEU A 28 -5.11 8.50 10.61
CA LEU A 28 -4.60 9.80 10.16
C LEU A 28 -4.67 9.92 8.62
N THR A 29 -4.24 8.89 7.92
CA THR A 29 -4.10 8.90 6.44
C THR A 29 -5.28 8.26 5.73
N GLY A 30 -6.10 7.49 6.45
CA GLY A 30 -7.21 6.71 5.90
C GLY A 30 -6.77 5.43 5.18
N GLU A 31 -5.51 5.01 5.37
CA GLU A 31 -5.02 3.72 4.89
C GLU A 31 -5.63 2.59 5.74
N ILE A 32 -6.13 1.55 5.09
CA ILE A 32 -6.71 0.37 5.75
C ILE A 32 -6.15 -0.86 5.06
N GLY A 33 -5.68 -1.87 5.80
CA GLY A 33 -5.05 -2.99 5.14
C GLY A 33 -4.98 -4.29 5.93
N VAL A 34 -4.60 -5.34 5.21
CA VAL A 34 -4.37 -6.68 5.68
C VAL A 34 -3.06 -7.19 5.11
N ALA A 35 -2.25 -7.82 5.95
CA ALA A 35 -1.10 -8.61 5.51
C ALA A 35 -1.17 -10.01 6.10
N VAL A 36 -0.81 -11.02 5.31
CA VAL A 36 -0.94 -12.43 5.67
C VAL A 36 0.19 -13.26 5.08
N ALA A 37 0.62 -14.31 5.80
CA ALA A 37 1.52 -15.34 5.29
C ALA A 37 1.15 -16.74 5.81
N SER A 38 1.46 -17.78 5.02
CA SER A 38 1.09 -19.17 5.34
C SER A 38 1.89 -20.21 4.56
N LYS A 39 2.01 -21.44 5.10
CA LYS A 39 2.21 -22.67 4.31
C LYS A 39 0.89 -23.14 3.68
N PHE A 40 0.38 -22.35 2.74
CA PHE A 40 -0.85 -22.60 1.99
C PHE A 40 -0.71 -21.94 0.63
N LEU A 41 -1.27 -22.53 -0.43
CA LEU A 41 -1.23 -21.94 -1.76
C LEU A 41 -2.08 -20.66 -1.81
N ALA A 42 -1.52 -19.57 -2.33
CA ALA A 42 -2.28 -18.35 -2.63
C ALA A 42 -3.14 -17.80 -1.47
N VAL A 43 -2.58 -17.70 -0.25
CA VAL A 43 -3.31 -17.25 0.95
C VAL A 43 -3.98 -15.87 0.77
N GLY A 44 -3.41 -15.03 -0.10
CA GLY A 44 -3.95 -13.72 -0.48
C GLY A 44 -5.31 -13.76 -1.19
N ALA A 45 -5.68 -14.89 -1.79
CA ALA A 45 -6.98 -15.07 -2.42
C ALA A 45 -8.10 -15.40 -1.40
N VAL A 46 -7.74 -15.78 -0.17
CA VAL A 46 -8.69 -16.32 0.82
C VAL A 46 -8.85 -15.43 2.03
N VAL A 47 -7.75 -14.92 2.59
CA VAL A 47 -7.76 -14.28 3.91
C VAL A 47 -8.09 -12.79 3.89
N PRO A 48 -7.47 -11.95 3.04
CA PRO A 48 -7.54 -10.50 3.19
C PRO A 48 -8.76 -9.87 2.52
N TYR A 49 -9.52 -9.07 3.28
CA TYR A 49 -10.59 -8.21 2.79
C TYR A 49 -10.43 -6.82 3.35
N ALA A 50 -10.54 -5.79 2.51
CA ALA A 50 -10.49 -4.40 2.94
C ALA A 50 -11.33 -3.53 2.01
N ARG A 51 -11.90 -2.46 2.57
CA ARG A 51 -12.62 -1.43 1.80
C ARG A 51 -12.27 -0.06 2.39
N ALA A 52 -11.83 0.85 1.51
CA ALA A 52 -11.46 2.20 1.91
C ALA A 52 -12.63 2.90 2.60
N GLU A 53 -12.31 3.73 3.59
CA GLU A 53 -13.29 4.45 4.42
C GLU A 53 -14.22 3.55 5.27
N ILE A 54 -14.06 2.21 5.24
CA ILE A 54 -14.93 1.27 5.96
C ILE A 54 -14.15 0.44 6.99
N GLY A 55 -13.22 -0.41 6.54
CA GLY A 55 -12.52 -1.34 7.44
C GLY A 55 -11.82 -2.50 6.72
N ALA A 56 -11.23 -3.39 7.52
CA ALA A 56 -10.53 -4.58 7.06
C ALA A 56 -10.86 -5.81 7.92
N ILE A 57 -10.88 -6.97 7.27
CA ILE A 57 -11.20 -8.28 7.85
C ILE A 57 -10.20 -9.31 7.34
N ALA A 58 -9.63 -10.08 8.26
CA ALA A 58 -8.90 -11.31 7.96
C ALA A 58 -9.68 -12.50 8.51
N THR A 59 -10.08 -13.43 7.63
CA THR A 59 -10.76 -14.68 8.01
C THR A 59 -9.88 -15.88 7.64
N GLN A 60 -9.52 -16.69 8.63
CA GLN A 60 -8.56 -17.79 8.51
C GLN A 60 -8.91 -18.94 9.47
N ALA A 61 -8.07 -20.00 9.50
CA ALA A 61 -8.31 -21.27 10.19
C ALA A 61 -9.66 -21.88 9.77
N TRP A 62 -9.66 -22.76 8.74
CA TRP A 62 -10.91 -23.13 8.07
C TRP A 62 -11.73 -21.87 7.73
N GLY A 63 -11.11 -20.86 7.11
CA GLY A 63 -11.73 -19.54 6.97
C GLY A 63 -13.08 -19.60 6.23
N ASN A 64 -14.05 -18.81 6.70
CA ASN A 64 -15.31 -18.62 6.00
C ASN A 64 -15.20 -17.35 5.15
N THR A 65 -15.01 -17.50 3.83
CA THR A 65 -14.80 -16.37 2.90
C THR A 65 -15.99 -15.43 2.81
N THR A 66 -17.19 -15.87 3.23
CA THR A 66 -18.37 -14.99 3.30
C THR A 66 -18.24 -13.92 4.38
N PHE A 67 -17.40 -14.11 5.40
CA PHE A 67 -17.19 -13.15 6.49
C PHE A 67 -16.57 -11.84 6.00
N GLY A 68 -15.71 -11.90 4.98
CA GLY A 68 -15.09 -10.71 4.40
C GLY A 68 -16.12 -9.72 3.86
N PRO A 69 -16.86 -10.06 2.78
CA PRO A 69 -17.86 -9.16 2.21
C PRO A 69 -19.00 -8.80 3.17
N ARG A 70 -19.54 -9.78 3.92
CA ARG A 70 -20.65 -9.54 4.86
C ARG A 70 -20.22 -8.63 6.01
N GLY A 71 -19.03 -8.87 6.58
CA GLY A 71 -18.53 -8.04 7.66
C GLY A 71 -18.24 -6.61 7.21
N LEU A 72 -17.73 -6.42 5.99
CA LEU A 72 -17.53 -5.08 5.43
C LEU A 72 -18.85 -4.33 5.20
N GLU A 73 -19.95 -4.99 4.84
CA GLU A 73 -21.27 -4.34 4.80
C GLU A 73 -21.76 -3.95 6.20
N LEU A 74 -21.63 -4.83 7.19
CA LEU A 74 -22.01 -4.50 8.57
C LEU A 74 -21.17 -3.32 9.12
N LEU A 75 -19.86 -3.29 8.87
CA LEU A 75 -19.02 -2.15 9.24
C LEU A 75 -19.49 -0.84 8.58
N LYS A 76 -19.93 -0.92 7.31
CA LYS A 76 -20.47 0.23 6.57
C LYS A 76 -21.80 0.70 7.14
N GLU A 77 -22.64 -0.21 7.65
CA GLU A 77 -23.88 0.11 8.36
C GLU A 77 -23.64 0.72 9.76
N GLY A 78 -22.39 0.73 10.23
CA GLY A 78 -21.97 1.43 11.43
C GLY A 78 -21.65 0.52 12.62
N TYR A 79 -21.95 -0.78 12.51
CA TYR A 79 -21.64 -1.76 13.55
C TYR A 79 -20.16 -1.74 13.94
N SER A 80 -19.89 -1.88 15.24
CA SER A 80 -18.53 -2.04 15.75
C SER A 80 -17.93 -3.38 15.31
N PRO A 81 -16.60 -3.50 15.22
CA PRO A 81 -15.93 -4.77 14.93
C PRO A 81 -16.39 -5.92 15.83
N ARG A 82 -16.70 -5.65 17.10
CA ARG A 82 -17.18 -6.66 18.05
C ARG A 82 -18.60 -7.14 17.72
N GLU A 83 -19.50 -6.22 17.38
CA GLU A 83 -20.86 -6.58 16.95
C GLU A 83 -20.84 -7.36 15.64
N VAL A 84 -20.04 -6.92 14.66
CA VAL A 84 -19.83 -7.65 13.41
C VAL A 84 -19.36 -9.07 13.68
N LEU A 85 -18.37 -9.23 14.56
CA LEU A 85 -17.83 -10.55 14.89
C LEU A 85 -18.89 -11.46 15.53
N ASN A 86 -19.71 -10.94 16.45
CA ASN A 86 -20.81 -11.69 17.05
C ASN A 86 -21.82 -12.15 15.98
N ILE A 87 -22.26 -11.25 15.09
CA ILE A 87 -23.22 -11.53 14.03
C ILE A 87 -22.68 -12.59 13.04
N LEU A 88 -21.40 -12.49 12.67
CA LEU A 88 -20.78 -13.44 11.75
C LEU A 88 -20.68 -14.85 12.34
N LEU A 89 -20.44 -14.98 13.65
CA LEU A 89 -20.24 -16.26 14.32
C LEU A 89 -21.51 -16.93 14.86
N GLU A 90 -22.60 -16.18 15.08
CA GLU A 90 -23.79 -16.66 15.80
C GLU A 90 -24.34 -17.99 15.26
N ASN A 91 -24.38 -18.14 13.93
CA ASN A 91 -24.92 -19.32 13.26
C ASN A 91 -23.85 -20.14 12.52
N ASP A 92 -22.56 -19.88 12.74
CA ASP A 92 -21.49 -20.69 12.13
C ASP A 92 -21.23 -21.93 13.00
N THR A 93 -21.73 -23.08 12.57
CA THR A 93 -21.54 -24.37 13.28
C THR A 93 -20.07 -24.77 13.42
N LEU A 94 -19.18 -24.19 12.61
CA LEU A 94 -17.74 -24.37 12.68
C LEU A 94 -17.03 -23.21 13.40
N ARG A 95 -17.75 -22.33 14.11
CA ARG A 95 -17.16 -21.17 14.82
C ARG A 95 -15.91 -21.52 15.61
N GLU A 96 -15.89 -22.63 16.35
CA GLU A 96 -14.74 -23.01 17.17
C GLU A 96 -13.50 -23.40 16.34
N ARG A 97 -13.63 -23.59 15.03
CA ARG A 97 -12.51 -23.80 14.11
C ARG A 97 -12.06 -22.54 13.38
N ARG A 98 -12.80 -21.43 13.51
CA ARG A 98 -12.54 -20.15 12.81
C ARG A 98 -11.58 -19.27 13.59
N GLN A 99 -10.87 -18.43 12.86
CA GLN A 99 -10.10 -17.32 13.40
C GLN A 99 -10.35 -16.07 12.55
N VAL A 100 -10.71 -14.96 13.21
CA VAL A 100 -11.13 -13.72 12.53
C VAL A 100 -10.51 -12.51 13.23
N GLY A 101 -9.96 -11.57 12.47
CA GLY A 101 -9.54 -10.25 12.93
C GLY A 101 -10.24 -9.16 12.14
N ILE A 102 -10.72 -8.12 12.81
CA ILE A 102 -11.52 -7.02 12.24
C ILE A 102 -11.02 -5.67 12.77
N VAL A 103 -10.93 -4.69 11.87
CA VAL A 103 -10.79 -3.26 12.21
C VAL A 103 -11.77 -2.44 11.39
N ASN A 104 -12.18 -1.29 11.92
CA ASN A 104 -12.95 -0.31 11.17
C ASN A 104 -12.19 1.02 11.00
N VAL A 105 -12.73 1.90 10.16
CA VAL A 105 -12.15 3.22 9.87
C VAL A 105 -11.98 4.12 11.12
N ARG A 106 -12.73 3.86 12.19
CA ARG A 106 -12.67 4.63 13.46
C ARG A 106 -11.52 4.18 14.37
N GLY A 107 -10.79 3.13 14.01
CA GLY A 107 -9.72 2.57 14.84
C GLY A 107 -10.20 1.59 15.91
N GLU A 108 -11.46 1.14 15.85
CA GLU A 108 -11.93 0.05 16.69
C GLU A 108 -11.43 -1.29 16.12
N SER A 109 -11.18 -2.27 17.00
CA SER A 109 -10.71 -3.60 16.61
C SER A 109 -11.41 -4.71 17.39
N ALA A 110 -11.52 -5.89 16.79
CA ALA A 110 -11.99 -7.10 17.44
C ALA A 110 -11.35 -8.33 16.80
N ALA A 111 -11.22 -9.40 17.58
CA ALA A 111 -10.68 -10.66 17.11
C ALA A 111 -11.37 -11.84 17.80
N TYR A 112 -11.28 -13.00 17.16
CA TYR A 112 -11.73 -14.26 17.73
C TYR A 112 -10.82 -15.40 17.26
N THR A 113 -10.56 -16.33 18.17
CA THR A 113 -9.86 -17.58 17.89
C THR A 113 -10.66 -18.67 18.55
N GLY A 114 -11.30 -19.50 17.76
CA GLY A 114 -12.08 -20.62 18.26
C GLY A 114 -11.21 -21.66 18.95
N LYS A 115 -11.75 -22.34 19.97
CA LYS A 115 -11.01 -23.30 20.81
C LYS A 115 -10.54 -24.55 20.06
N GLY A 116 -11.10 -24.82 18.88
CA GLY A 116 -10.72 -25.90 17.98
C GLY A 116 -9.71 -25.47 16.90
N CYS A 117 -9.19 -24.24 16.94
CA CYS A 117 -8.02 -23.87 16.15
C CYS A 117 -6.80 -24.67 16.62
N MET A 118 -5.92 -25.03 15.70
CA MET A 118 -4.79 -25.90 16.01
C MET A 118 -3.62 -25.15 16.65
N ASP A 119 -3.07 -25.77 17.70
CA ASP A 119 -2.01 -25.17 18.51
C ASP A 119 -0.68 -24.95 17.75
N TRP A 120 0.02 -23.85 17.98
CA TRP A 120 -0.41 -22.71 18.80
C TRP A 120 -1.39 -21.82 18.04
N ALA A 121 -2.48 -21.39 18.69
CA ALA A 121 -3.44 -20.44 18.11
C ALA A 121 -3.84 -19.34 19.11
N GLY A 122 -3.90 -18.10 18.62
CA GLY A 122 -4.27 -16.96 19.43
C GLY A 122 -4.29 -15.65 18.64
N HIS A 123 -4.57 -14.56 19.35
CA HIS A 123 -4.61 -13.22 18.78
C HIS A 123 -4.25 -12.15 19.82
N ILE A 124 -3.87 -10.97 19.34
CA ILE A 124 -3.68 -9.74 20.11
C ILE A 124 -4.42 -8.62 19.40
N ILE A 125 -5.08 -7.75 20.16
CA ILE A 125 -5.80 -6.59 19.64
C ILE A 125 -5.28 -5.32 20.29
N GLY A 126 -5.30 -4.23 19.54
CA GLY A 126 -5.04 -2.89 20.05
C GLY A 126 -5.74 -1.82 19.22
N PRO A 127 -5.54 -0.53 19.55
CA PRO A 127 -6.18 0.57 18.83
C PRO A 127 -5.79 0.55 17.35
N GLY A 128 -6.78 0.32 16.48
CA GLY A 128 -6.60 0.28 15.04
C GLY A 128 -5.90 -0.95 14.47
N TYR A 129 -5.72 -2.04 15.23
CA TYR A 129 -5.17 -3.30 14.68
C TYR A 129 -5.66 -4.56 15.40
N SER A 130 -5.57 -5.68 14.68
CA SER A 130 -5.70 -7.04 15.20
C SER A 130 -4.68 -7.95 14.53
N ILE A 131 -3.98 -8.75 15.35
CA ILE A 131 -2.97 -9.72 14.93
C ILE A 131 -3.41 -11.08 15.39
N GLN A 132 -3.38 -12.07 14.50
CA GLN A 132 -3.88 -13.40 14.79
C GLN A 132 -3.07 -14.47 14.06
N GLY A 133 -2.97 -15.66 14.65
CA GLY A 133 -2.48 -16.81 13.92
C GLY A 133 -2.78 -18.14 14.57
N ASN A 134 -2.61 -19.20 13.79
CA ASN A 134 -2.84 -20.60 14.16
C ASN A 134 -1.79 -21.51 13.53
N ILE A 135 -1.51 -22.65 14.17
CA ILE A 135 -0.35 -23.53 13.88
C ILE A 135 0.97 -22.74 13.92
N LEU A 136 1.08 -21.76 14.80
CA LEU A 136 2.30 -20.98 14.93
C LEU A 136 3.35 -21.77 15.73
N ALA A 137 4.61 -21.37 15.58
CA ALA A 137 5.71 -21.82 16.43
C ALA A 137 5.48 -21.49 17.92
N GLY A 138 4.65 -20.48 18.23
CA GLY A 138 4.19 -20.14 19.57
C GLY A 138 3.69 -18.69 19.66
N GLU A 139 3.31 -18.26 20.86
CA GLU A 139 2.80 -16.91 21.15
C GLU A 139 3.80 -15.80 20.79
N GLN A 140 5.10 -16.09 20.86
CA GLN A 140 6.16 -15.15 20.50
C GLN A 140 6.00 -14.60 19.07
N VAL A 141 5.35 -15.34 18.17
CA VAL A 141 5.09 -14.90 16.80
C VAL A 141 4.19 -13.67 16.79
N VAL A 142 3.02 -13.73 17.42
CA VAL A 142 2.08 -12.59 17.43
C VAL A 142 2.62 -11.42 18.25
N LYS A 143 3.38 -11.68 19.33
CA LYS A 143 4.05 -10.64 20.13
C LYS A 143 5.14 -9.90 19.34
N ALA A 144 5.93 -10.64 18.55
CA ALA A 144 6.95 -10.04 17.68
C ALA A 144 6.31 -9.18 16.57
N MET A 145 5.22 -9.68 15.96
CA MET A 145 4.44 -8.92 14.98
C MET A 145 3.92 -7.60 15.58
N GLU A 146 3.30 -7.65 16.76
CA GLU A 146 2.74 -6.49 17.45
C GLU A 146 3.82 -5.46 17.75
N ARG A 147 4.90 -5.88 18.42
CA ARG A 147 6.02 -5.00 18.75
C ARG A 147 6.58 -4.32 17.50
N SER A 148 6.84 -5.09 16.44
CA SER A 148 7.36 -4.53 15.19
C SER A 148 6.38 -3.58 14.52
N PHE A 149 5.07 -3.83 14.56
CA PHE A 149 4.05 -2.96 13.97
C PHE A 149 3.94 -1.61 14.69
N LEU A 150 4.05 -1.63 16.02
CA LEU A 150 3.98 -0.43 16.87
C LEU A 150 5.26 0.40 16.79
N GLU A 151 6.44 -0.23 16.68
CA GLU A 151 7.73 0.46 16.56
C GLU A 151 8.01 0.96 15.12
N ALA A 152 7.39 0.34 14.11
CA ALA A 152 7.63 0.66 12.71
C ALA A 152 7.14 2.07 12.33
N LYS A 153 7.98 2.77 11.56
CA LYS A 153 7.68 4.06 10.94
C LYS A 153 7.37 3.89 9.44
N GLY A 154 6.72 4.88 8.85
CA GLY A 154 6.37 4.89 7.42
C GLY A 154 4.88 4.66 7.18
N GLU A 155 4.52 4.29 5.97
CA GLU A 155 3.14 4.02 5.57
C GLU A 155 2.60 2.74 6.21
N LEU A 156 1.27 2.57 6.22
CA LEU A 156 0.65 1.38 6.76
C LEU A 156 1.18 0.11 6.07
N ALA A 157 1.39 0.15 4.76
CA ALA A 157 1.97 -0.94 4.00
C ALA A 157 3.38 -1.34 4.51
N ASP A 158 4.25 -0.37 4.79
CA ASP A 158 5.59 -0.62 5.35
C ASP A 158 5.50 -1.28 6.74
N ARG A 159 4.55 -0.82 7.58
CA ARG A 159 4.36 -1.32 8.95
C ARG A 159 3.77 -2.73 8.96
N LEU A 160 2.78 -3.01 8.12
CA LEU A 160 2.20 -4.33 7.93
C LEU A 160 3.23 -5.36 7.44
N LEU A 161 4.06 -4.97 6.47
CA LEU A 161 5.10 -5.85 5.95
C LEU A 161 6.17 -6.14 7.00
N ARG A 162 6.61 -5.14 7.78
CA ARG A 162 7.54 -5.34 8.90
C ARG A 162 6.97 -6.28 9.96
N ALA A 163 5.66 -6.18 10.26
CA ALA A 163 5.00 -7.12 11.16
C ALA A 163 5.12 -8.56 10.64
N LEU A 164 4.85 -8.82 9.35
CA LEU A 164 5.04 -10.16 8.77
C LEU A 164 6.49 -10.64 8.86
N GLU A 165 7.48 -9.78 8.56
CA GLU A 165 8.90 -10.11 8.68
C GLU A 165 9.26 -10.53 10.12
N ALA A 166 8.77 -9.79 11.12
CA ALA A 166 8.99 -10.10 12.53
C ALA A 166 8.31 -11.41 12.96
N GLY A 167 7.08 -11.66 12.49
CA GLY A 167 6.37 -12.91 12.72
C GLY A 167 7.11 -14.12 12.14
N GLU A 168 7.62 -13.99 10.91
CA GLU A 168 8.43 -15.03 10.26
C GLU A 168 9.74 -15.29 11.04
N ALA A 169 10.44 -14.23 11.46
CA ALA A 169 11.67 -14.33 12.24
C ALA A 169 11.45 -14.98 13.62
N ALA A 170 10.28 -14.80 14.22
CA ALA A 170 9.88 -15.43 15.48
C ALA A 170 9.41 -16.90 15.35
N GLY A 171 9.45 -17.45 14.12
CA GLY A 171 9.15 -18.85 13.81
C GLY A 171 7.93 -19.05 12.91
N GLY A 172 7.06 -18.05 12.77
CA GLY A 172 5.91 -18.05 11.86
C GLY A 172 5.02 -19.28 11.97
N ASP A 173 4.56 -19.77 10.82
CA ASP A 173 3.82 -21.01 10.65
C ASP A 173 4.76 -22.22 10.77
N ARG A 174 4.50 -23.11 11.73
CA ARG A 174 5.37 -24.26 12.04
C ARG A 174 5.52 -25.25 10.88
N ARG A 175 4.61 -25.21 9.90
CA ARG A 175 4.64 -26.07 8.71
C ARG A 175 5.60 -25.54 7.63
N GLY A 176 6.07 -24.29 7.77
CA GLY A 176 7.00 -23.63 6.87
C GLY A 176 6.37 -22.46 6.10
N LYS A 177 6.91 -22.19 4.91
CA LYS A 177 6.58 -21.01 4.10
C LYS A 177 6.06 -21.42 2.73
N GLN A 178 5.12 -20.66 2.18
CA GLN A 178 4.63 -20.87 0.81
C GLN A 178 4.08 -19.61 0.16
N SER A 179 3.15 -18.89 0.79
CA SER A 179 2.53 -17.71 0.20
C SER A 179 2.40 -16.56 1.18
N ALA A 180 2.29 -15.35 0.64
CA ALA A 180 2.07 -14.12 1.39
C ALA A 180 1.36 -13.07 0.54
N ALA A 181 0.63 -12.16 1.18
CA ALA A 181 -0.06 -11.08 0.49
C ALA A 181 -0.13 -9.81 1.34
N LEU A 182 -0.20 -8.68 0.65
CA LEU A 182 -0.41 -7.36 1.23
C LEU A 182 -1.50 -6.64 0.44
N LEU A 183 -2.61 -6.34 1.11
CA LEU A 183 -3.71 -5.56 0.59
C LEU A 183 -3.86 -4.30 1.44
N VAL A 184 -3.67 -3.13 0.84
CA VAL A 184 -3.95 -1.83 1.45
C VAL A 184 -4.88 -1.06 0.53
N VAL A 185 -5.92 -0.48 1.11
CA VAL A 185 -6.89 0.35 0.42
C VAL A 185 -6.89 1.76 0.98
N ARG A 186 -7.10 2.74 0.10
CA ARG A 186 -7.16 4.16 0.43
C ARG A 186 -7.98 4.87 -0.65
N LYS A 187 -8.84 5.81 -0.25
CA LYS A 187 -9.72 6.55 -1.16
C LYS A 187 -8.95 7.19 -2.33
N GLY A 188 -9.23 6.75 -3.56
CA GLY A 188 -8.58 7.19 -4.79
C GLY A 188 -7.07 6.91 -4.85
N GLY A 189 -6.57 5.96 -4.05
CA GLY A 189 -5.17 5.59 -3.99
C GLY A 189 -4.72 4.61 -5.07
N GLY A 190 -5.65 3.95 -5.76
CA GLY A 190 -5.33 3.00 -6.81
C GLY A 190 -4.77 3.63 -8.08
N TYR A 191 -4.54 2.78 -9.08
CA TYR A 191 -3.95 3.14 -10.37
C TYR A 191 -4.69 4.33 -11.01
N SER A 192 -3.94 5.43 -11.24
CA SER A 192 -4.44 6.72 -11.74
C SER A 192 -5.63 7.31 -10.96
N GLY A 193 -5.91 6.80 -9.75
CA GLY A 193 -7.02 7.23 -8.91
C GLY A 193 -8.39 6.67 -9.30
N TYR A 194 -8.47 5.68 -10.20
CA TYR A 194 -9.74 5.10 -10.65
C TYR A 194 -10.40 4.14 -9.64
N ASN A 195 -9.65 3.69 -8.63
CA ASN A 195 -10.17 2.85 -7.57
C ASN A 195 -9.39 3.08 -6.26
N ASP A 196 -9.75 2.31 -5.23
CA ASP A 196 -9.17 2.45 -3.89
C ASP A 196 -8.08 1.42 -3.56
N ARG A 197 -7.68 0.55 -4.51
CA ARG A 197 -6.66 -0.49 -4.28
C ARG A 197 -5.26 0.16 -4.29
N TYR A 198 -4.87 0.71 -3.15
CA TYR A 198 -3.62 1.45 -2.96
C TYR A 198 -2.38 0.56 -3.10
N VAL A 199 -2.41 -0.62 -2.47
CA VAL A 199 -1.41 -1.69 -2.64
C VAL A 199 -2.17 -3.01 -2.70
N ASP A 200 -1.91 -3.81 -3.72
CA ASP A 200 -2.49 -5.15 -3.82
C ASP A 200 -1.51 -6.08 -4.52
N ILE A 201 -0.69 -6.75 -3.72
CA ILE A 201 0.40 -7.61 -4.20
C ILE A 201 0.35 -8.95 -3.50
N ARG A 202 0.71 -9.99 -4.24
CA ARG A 202 0.64 -11.37 -3.80
C ARG A 202 1.87 -12.15 -4.26
N VAL A 203 2.30 -13.07 -3.41
CA VAL A 203 3.24 -14.14 -3.75
C VAL A 203 2.51 -15.44 -3.43
N ASP A 204 1.98 -16.08 -4.47
CA ASP A 204 1.04 -17.19 -4.29
C ASP A 204 1.74 -18.54 -4.06
N ASP A 205 2.99 -18.70 -4.52
CA ASP A 205 3.85 -19.86 -4.22
C ASP A 205 5.34 -19.48 -4.34
N HIS A 206 6.06 -19.50 -3.23
CA HIS A 206 7.49 -19.23 -3.16
C HIS A 206 8.09 -19.79 -1.85
N PRO A 207 9.33 -20.32 -1.84
CA PRO A 207 9.99 -20.78 -0.61
C PRO A 207 10.25 -19.67 0.41
N ASN A 208 10.31 -18.40 -0.04
CA ASN A 208 10.53 -17.21 0.79
C ASN A 208 9.52 -16.12 0.43
N PRO A 209 8.22 -16.28 0.75
CA PRO A 209 7.16 -15.47 0.19
C PRO A 209 7.16 -14.04 0.73
N ILE A 210 7.49 -13.81 2.00
CA ILE A 210 7.56 -12.45 2.58
C ILE A 210 8.74 -11.65 1.99
N LYS A 211 9.91 -12.30 1.83
CA LYS A 211 11.06 -11.67 1.16
C LYS A 211 10.71 -11.25 -0.27
N GLU A 212 10.02 -12.10 -1.00
CA GLU A 212 9.60 -11.80 -2.37
C GLU A 212 8.51 -10.74 -2.42
N LEU A 213 7.56 -10.77 -1.48
CA LEU A 213 6.53 -9.74 -1.32
C LEU A 213 7.17 -8.36 -1.08
N LYS A 214 8.23 -8.29 -0.28
CA LYS A 214 9.01 -7.07 -0.05
C LYS A 214 9.73 -6.57 -1.29
N ARG A 215 10.30 -7.48 -2.09
CA ARG A 215 10.90 -7.12 -3.38
C ARG A 215 9.86 -6.52 -4.33
N ILE A 216 8.69 -7.15 -4.46
CA ILE A 216 7.58 -6.66 -5.28
C ILE A 216 7.06 -5.32 -4.74
N TYR A 217 6.93 -5.17 -3.43
CA TYR A 217 6.51 -3.90 -2.82
C TYR A 217 7.47 -2.75 -3.14
N LYS A 218 8.79 -2.98 -3.12
CA LYS A 218 9.78 -1.96 -3.54
C LYS A 218 9.55 -1.48 -4.98
N ILE A 219 9.21 -2.41 -5.89
CA ILE A 219 8.85 -2.08 -7.27
C ILE A 219 7.54 -1.29 -7.29
N TRP A 220 6.51 -1.76 -6.57
CA TRP A 220 5.21 -1.08 -6.47
C TRP A 220 5.34 0.37 -6.00
N LYS A 221 6.14 0.65 -4.96
CA LYS A 221 6.38 2.01 -4.46
C LYS A 221 6.87 2.92 -5.58
N ARG A 222 7.89 2.48 -6.33
CA ARG A 222 8.51 3.26 -7.42
C ARG A 222 7.59 3.44 -8.61
N THR A 223 6.82 2.40 -8.97
CA THR A 223 5.97 2.44 -10.16
C THR A 223 4.68 3.22 -9.92
N PHE A 224 4.06 3.11 -8.75
CA PHE A 224 2.69 3.58 -8.54
C PHE A 224 2.53 4.62 -7.44
N LEU A 225 3.33 4.56 -6.37
CA LEU A 225 3.05 5.38 -5.20
C LEU A 225 3.48 6.84 -5.36
N ILE A 226 4.50 7.14 -6.17
CA ILE A 226 4.89 8.54 -6.48
C ILE A 226 3.69 9.33 -7.03
N ASP A 227 3.03 8.79 -8.06
CA ASP A 227 1.82 9.38 -8.64
C ASP A 227 0.67 9.43 -7.64
N ALA A 228 0.43 8.33 -6.91
CA ALA A 228 -0.63 8.27 -5.92
C ALA A 228 -0.48 9.35 -4.84
N HIS A 229 0.72 9.50 -4.28
CA HIS A 229 1.04 10.56 -3.31
C HIS A 229 0.85 11.96 -3.89
N GLY A 230 1.31 12.20 -5.12
CA GLY A 230 1.11 13.47 -5.81
C GLY A 230 -0.38 13.82 -5.92
N ARG A 231 -1.20 12.91 -6.45
CA ARG A 231 -2.65 13.11 -6.61
C ARG A 231 -3.39 13.25 -5.29
N ILE A 232 -3.09 12.39 -4.31
CA ILE A 232 -3.71 12.44 -2.99
C ILE A 232 -3.34 13.76 -2.29
N GLY A 233 -2.07 14.16 -2.35
CA GLY A 233 -1.60 15.43 -1.80
C GLY A 233 -2.30 16.63 -2.45
N ASP A 234 -2.44 16.63 -3.77
CA ASP A 234 -3.13 17.71 -4.50
C ASP A 234 -4.62 17.80 -4.11
N ARG A 235 -5.28 16.66 -3.92
CA ARG A 235 -6.66 16.62 -3.41
C ARG A 235 -6.74 17.14 -1.97
N LEU A 236 -5.87 16.68 -1.08
CA LEU A 236 -5.83 17.11 0.32
C LEU A 236 -5.57 18.61 0.44
N LYS A 237 -4.67 19.17 -0.39
CA LYS A 237 -4.40 20.61 -0.45
C LYS A 237 -5.65 21.40 -0.85
N LYS A 238 -6.41 20.93 -1.85
CA LYS A 238 -7.70 21.53 -2.25
C LYS A 238 -8.76 21.46 -1.13
N GLU A 239 -8.74 20.40 -0.32
CA GLU A 239 -9.60 20.25 0.87
C GLU A 239 -9.14 21.09 2.09
N GLY A 240 -8.03 21.84 1.97
CA GLY A 240 -7.46 22.62 3.08
C GLY A 240 -6.66 21.79 4.11
N LYS A 241 -6.43 20.51 3.83
CA LYS A 241 -5.66 19.58 4.70
C LYS A 241 -4.15 19.69 4.44
N ASN A 242 -3.59 20.89 4.59
CA ASN A 242 -2.23 21.23 4.17
C ASN A 242 -1.15 20.31 4.77
N LYS A 243 -1.21 20.03 6.08
CA LYS A 243 -0.23 19.12 6.74
C LYS A 243 -0.23 17.71 6.15
N LEU A 244 -1.41 17.19 5.80
CA LEU A 244 -1.50 15.87 5.19
C LEU A 244 -1.03 15.92 3.73
N ALA A 245 -1.30 17.01 3.00
CA ALA A 245 -0.75 17.19 1.66
C ALA A 245 0.79 17.22 1.66
N GLU A 246 1.40 17.96 2.59
CA GLU A 246 2.85 18.00 2.80
C GLU A 246 3.44 16.62 3.14
N LEU A 247 2.74 15.83 3.96
CA LEU A 247 3.12 14.45 4.24
C LEU A 247 3.15 13.61 2.96
N GLU A 248 2.11 13.66 2.13
CA GLU A 248 2.07 12.91 0.87
C GLU A 248 3.19 13.33 -0.08
N TYR A 249 3.41 14.64 -0.24
CA TYR A 249 4.50 15.13 -1.08
C TYR A 249 5.87 14.68 -0.56
N SER A 250 6.05 14.63 0.76
CA SER A 250 7.28 14.11 1.37
C SER A 250 7.47 12.62 1.07
N ARG A 251 6.42 11.80 1.16
CA ARG A 251 6.48 10.37 0.81
C ARG A 251 6.86 10.14 -0.66
N ALA A 252 6.30 10.92 -1.59
CA ALA A 252 6.70 10.86 -3.00
C ALA A 252 8.19 11.20 -3.18
N LEU A 253 8.65 12.27 -2.52
CA LEU A 253 10.03 12.72 -2.59
C LEU A 253 11.02 11.73 -1.96
N GLU A 254 10.65 11.04 -0.88
CA GLU A 254 11.48 9.98 -0.30
C GLU A 254 11.75 8.85 -1.30
N ILE A 255 10.72 8.40 -2.04
CA ILE A 255 10.88 7.36 -3.08
C ILE A 255 11.77 7.87 -4.21
N MET A 256 11.57 9.12 -4.63
CA MET A 256 12.37 9.77 -5.66
C MET A 256 13.85 9.94 -5.24
N ASP A 257 14.10 10.35 -3.99
CA ASP A 257 15.44 10.54 -3.43
C ASP A 257 16.21 9.21 -3.35
N GLU A 258 15.52 8.11 -3.06
CA GLU A 258 16.12 6.77 -3.14
C GLU A 258 16.53 6.41 -4.57
N ALA A 259 15.68 6.69 -5.57
CA ALA A 259 16.01 6.47 -6.97
C ALA A 259 17.19 7.36 -7.40
N LEU A 260 17.24 8.60 -6.93
CA LEU A 260 18.29 9.55 -7.27
C LEU A 260 19.65 9.15 -6.68
N LYS A 261 19.68 8.49 -5.52
CA LYS A 261 20.92 7.90 -4.97
C LYS A 261 21.48 6.79 -5.87
N GLU A 262 20.61 6.01 -6.52
CA GLU A 262 21.02 4.95 -7.45
C GLU A 262 21.50 5.53 -8.78
N SER A 263 20.85 6.60 -9.26
CA SER A 263 21.13 7.24 -10.56
C SER A 263 21.28 8.77 -10.45
N PRO A 264 22.34 9.30 -9.80
CA PRO A 264 22.44 10.73 -9.45
C PRO A 264 22.59 11.69 -10.63
N ASN A 265 22.94 11.17 -11.80
CA ASN A 265 23.16 11.94 -13.03
C ASN A 265 22.18 11.54 -14.15
N ASP A 266 21.05 10.92 -13.80
CA ASP A 266 19.98 10.67 -14.77
C ASP A 266 19.17 11.97 -14.99
N PRO A 267 19.27 12.62 -16.17
CA PRO A 267 18.56 13.86 -16.44
C PRO A 267 17.04 13.72 -16.41
N ASP A 268 16.49 12.55 -16.77
CA ASP A 268 15.03 12.34 -16.74
C ASP A 268 14.52 12.28 -15.30
N LEU A 269 15.26 11.59 -14.42
CA LEU A 269 14.94 11.54 -13.00
C LEU A 269 15.07 12.92 -12.35
N LEU A 270 16.18 13.64 -12.60
CA LEU A 270 16.38 15.00 -12.12
C LEU A 270 15.22 15.92 -12.55
N ASN A 271 14.82 15.83 -13.82
CA ASN A 271 13.70 16.58 -14.38
C ASN A 271 12.38 16.22 -13.70
N ASN A 272 12.06 14.94 -13.56
CA ASN A 272 10.81 14.48 -12.97
C ASN A 272 10.64 14.94 -11.51
N ILE A 273 11.73 14.94 -10.73
CA ILE A 273 11.71 15.43 -9.35
C ILE A 273 11.50 16.94 -9.32
N ALA A 274 12.24 17.69 -10.15
CA ALA A 274 12.10 19.13 -10.25
C ALA A 274 10.68 19.53 -10.69
N TRP A 275 10.13 18.86 -11.69
CA TRP A 275 8.76 19.05 -12.16
C TRP A 275 7.74 18.76 -11.06
N PHE A 276 7.90 17.65 -10.32
CA PHE A 276 7.02 17.30 -9.22
C PHE A 276 6.98 18.40 -8.15
N MET A 277 8.15 18.95 -7.80
CA MET A 277 8.31 20.05 -6.86
C MET A 277 7.72 21.37 -7.39
N GLY A 278 8.03 21.71 -8.64
CA GLY A 278 7.59 22.95 -9.31
C GLY A 278 6.10 23.05 -9.49
N LEU A 279 5.46 21.96 -9.92
CA LEU A 279 4.01 21.89 -10.10
C LEU A 279 3.27 22.18 -8.78
N ARG A 280 3.85 21.79 -7.65
CA ARG A 280 3.23 21.84 -6.33
C ARG A 280 3.67 23.02 -5.47
N ASP A 281 4.60 23.82 -5.98
CA ASP A 281 5.16 24.98 -5.29
C ASP A 281 5.89 24.59 -3.99
N ILE A 282 6.62 23.48 -4.01
CA ILE A 282 7.35 22.94 -2.84
C ILE A 282 8.84 22.86 -3.13
N ARG A 283 9.70 23.18 -2.14
CA ARG A 283 11.16 23.06 -2.23
C ARG A 283 11.76 23.67 -3.52
N LEU A 284 11.25 24.84 -3.96
CA LEU A 284 11.60 25.44 -5.26
C LEU A 284 13.10 25.67 -5.47
N GLU A 285 13.84 26.05 -4.43
CA GLU A 285 15.29 26.23 -4.50
C GLU A 285 16.05 24.92 -4.79
N GLU A 286 15.52 23.80 -4.30
CA GLU A 286 16.06 22.48 -4.59
C GLU A 286 15.67 22.02 -5.99
N ALA A 287 14.41 22.23 -6.38
CA ALA A 287 13.95 21.98 -7.74
C ALA A 287 14.83 22.73 -8.76
N LYS A 288 15.23 23.98 -8.44
CA LYS A 288 16.17 24.76 -9.25
C LYS A 288 17.54 24.07 -9.38
N LYS A 289 18.11 23.56 -8.29
CA LYS A 289 19.40 22.84 -8.35
C LYS A 289 19.31 21.59 -9.22
N LEU A 290 18.22 20.83 -9.09
CA LEU A 290 18.00 19.61 -9.86
C LEU A 290 17.81 19.91 -11.35
N ILE A 291 17.01 20.93 -11.69
CA ILE A 291 16.76 21.29 -13.09
C ILE A 291 17.97 21.94 -13.75
N ASP A 292 18.74 22.75 -13.02
CA ASP A 292 20.02 23.29 -13.51
C ASP A 292 20.98 22.16 -13.87
N LYS A 293 21.04 21.11 -13.04
CA LYS A 293 21.85 19.92 -13.32
C LYS A 293 21.32 19.14 -14.52
N ALA A 294 20.00 18.95 -14.63
CA ALA A 294 19.38 18.26 -15.76
C ALA A 294 19.67 18.99 -17.09
N MET A 295 19.50 20.31 -17.13
CA MET A 295 19.82 21.14 -18.30
C MET A 295 21.31 21.12 -18.65
N ALA A 296 22.20 21.03 -17.67
CA ALA A 296 23.64 20.90 -17.94
C ALA A 296 23.99 19.54 -18.57
N LEU A 297 23.31 18.47 -18.16
CA LEU A 297 23.50 17.12 -18.70
C LEU A 297 22.84 16.94 -20.07
N ARG A 298 21.71 17.62 -20.30
CA ARG A 298 20.93 17.53 -21.55
C ARG A 298 20.37 18.92 -21.92
N PRO A 299 21.17 19.78 -22.56
CA PRO A 299 20.82 21.19 -22.80
C PRO A 299 19.77 21.43 -23.89
N ASP A 300 19.58 20.47 -24.80
CA ASP A 300 18.68 20.57 -25.96
C ASP A 300 17.48 19.62 -25.85
N ASP A 301 16.92 19.49 -24.65
CA ASP A 301 15.69 18.73 -24.40
C ASP A 301 14.54 19.69 -24.06
N ALA A 302 13.52 19.70 -24.90
CA ALA A 302 12.41 20.65 -24.80
C ALA A 302 11.63 20.49 -23.48
N ASN A 303 11.46 19.26 -22.98
CA ASN A 303 10.69 19.00 -21.75
C ASN A 303 11.47 19.44 -20.50
N ILE A 304 12.79 19.27 -20.52
CA ILE A 304 13.67 19.74 -19.43
C ILE A 304 13.71 21.27 -19.41
N LEU A 305 13.76 21.90 -20.58
CA LEU A 305 13.72 23.35 -20.69
C LEU A 305 12.39 23.93 -20.20
N ASP A 306 11.24 23.35 -20.57
CA ASP A 306 9.90 23.74 -20.08
C ASP A 306 9.80 23.60 -18.54
N THR A 307 10.29 22.48 -18.00
CA THR A 307 10.35 22.30 -16.54
C THR A 307 11.23 23.38 -15.89
N GLY A 308 12.38 23.71 -16.51
CA GLY A 308 13.24 24.81 -16.08
C GLY A 308 12.51 26.15 -16.09
N ALA A 309 11.76 26.44 -17.16
CA ALA A 309 10.99 27.66 -17.30
C ALA A 309 9.92 27.78 -16.20
N LEU A 310 9.20 26.69 -15.89
CA LEU A 310 8.27 26.62 -14.78
C LEU A 310 8.94 26.97 -13.44
N ILE A 311 10.08 26.35 -13.13
CA ILE A 311 10.78 26.59 -11.86
C ILE A 311 11.27 28.04 -11.76
N TYR A 312 11.92 28.56 -12.79
CA TYR A 312 12.41 29.94 -12.79
C TYR A 312 11.29 30.97 -12.70
N TYR A 313 10.15 30.72 -13.37
CA TYR A 313 8.97 31.55 -13.24
C TYR A 313 8.43 31.58 -11.80
N LYS A 314 8.35 30.41 -11.16
CA LYS A 314 7.92 30.27 -9.76
C LYS A 314 8.84 30.97 -8.76
N LEU A 315 10.13 31.04 -9.06
CA LEU A 315 11.12 31.79 -8.27
C LEU A 315 11.16 33.29 -8.59
N GLY A 316 10.33 33.77 -9.52
CA GLY A 316 10.25 35.18 -9.89
C GLY A 316 11.24 35.63 -10.97
N ASP A 317 12.09 34.74 -11.48
CA ASP A 317 12.99 35.03 -12.61
C ASP A 317 12.25 34.85 -13.95
N LYS A 318 11.33 35.78 -14.20
CA LYS A 318 10.51 35.82 -15.42
C LYS A 318 11.36 35.89 -16.69
N LYS A 319 12.52 36.57 -16.63
CA LYS A 319 13.42 36.71 -17.78
C LYS A 319 13.98 35.35 -18.19
N LYS A 320 14.52 34.59 -17.24
CA LYS A 320 15.07 33.27 -17.53
C LYS A 320 13.98 32.26 -17.90
N ALA A 321 12.80 32.35 -17.32
CA ALA A 321 11.66 31.52 -17.73
C ALA A 321 11.31 31.70 -19.21
N ILE A 322 11.20 32.96 -19.67
CA ILE A 322 10.92 33.27 -21.08
C ILE A 322 12.02 32.72 -22.00
N GLU A 323 13.30 32.92 -21.64
CA GLU A 323 14.44 32.42 -22.42
C GLU A 323 14.39 30.89 -22.59
N LEU A 324 14.13 30.16 -21.51
CA LEU A 324 14.06 28.70 -21.52
C LEU A 324 12.88 28.21 -22.36
N GLU A 325 11.72 28.84 -22.22
CA GLU A 325 10.51 28.46 -22.95
C GLU A 325 10.61 28.76 -24.46
N GLU A 326 11.26 29.87 -24.84
CA GLU A 326 11.58 30.17 -26.23
C GLU A 326 12.50 29.12 -26.85
N ARG A 327 13.48 28.63 -26.08
CA ARG A 327 14.36 27.54 -26.52
C ARG A 327 13.59 26.23 -26.65
N ALA A 328 12.72 25.89 -25.70
CA ALA A 328 11.85 24.70 -25.79
C ALA A 328 10.97 24.75 -27.05
N LEU A 329 10.31 25.88 -27.31
CA LEU A 329 9.49 26.08 -28.51
C LEU A 329 10.32 26.07 -29.81
N LYS A 330 11.59 26.49 -29.77
CA LYS A 330 12.47 26.37 -30.94
C LYS A 330 12.78 24.91 -31.29
N LEU A 331 12.91 24.04 -30.28
CA LEU A 331 13.12 22.60 -30.47
C LEU A 331 11.85 21.87 -30.92
N ASP A 332 10.68 22.32 -30.47
CA ASP A 332 9.37 21.81 -30.90
C ASP A 332 8.40 22.94 -31.28
N PRO A 333 8.52 23.52 -32.50
CA PRO A 333 7.75 24.71 -32.92
C PRO A 333 6.24 24.51 -33.02
N LYS A 334 5.79 23.25 -33.10
CA LYS A 334 4.36 22.89 -33.21
C LYS A 334 3.71 22.64 -31.86
N ASN A 335 4.49 22.69 -30.77
CA ASN A 335 3.98 22.46 -29.43
C ASN A 335 3.10 23.63 -28.95
N GLU A 336 1.78 23.41 -28.94
CA GLU A 336 0.83 24.42 -28.49
C GLU A 336 0.93 24.71 -26.99
N TYR A 337 1.37 23.72 -26.20
CA TYR A 337 1.56 23.89 -24.76
C TYR A 337 2.70 24.87 -24.48
N PHE A 338 3.87 24.69 -25.11
CA PHE A 338 5.00 25.62 -24.90
C PHE A 338 4.65 27.05 -25.33
N ARG A 339 3.92 27.21 -26.45
CA ARG A 339 3.45 28.53 -26.88
C ARG A 339 2.55 29.20 -25.83
N LYS A 340 1.63 28.42 -25.24
CA LYS A 340 0.74 28.90 -24.18
C LYS A 340 1.51 29.28 -22.91
N MET A 341 2.49 28.47 -22.52
CA MET A 341 3.33 28.75 -21.35
C MET A 341 4.18 30.02 -21.57
N LEU A 342 4.74 30.20 -22.76
CA LEU A 342 5.47 31.40 -23.14
C LEU A 342 4.61 32.66 -23.04
N MET A 343 3.39 32.65 -23.58
CA MET A 343 2.43 33.77 -23.46
C MET A 343 2.14 34.09 -21.98
N LYS A 344 1.85 33.05 -21.17
CA LYS A 344 1.66 33.19 -19.73
C LYS A 344 2.89 33.82 -19.05
N TYR A 345 4.09 33.39 -19.42
CA TYR A 345 5.33 33.93 -18.87
C TYR A 345 5.62 35.34 -19.34
N ARG A 346 5.06 35.81 -20.47
CA ARG A 346 5.13 37.22 -20.87
C ARG A 346 4.05 38.07 -20.21
N GLY A 347 2.93 37.46 -19.84
CA GLY A 347 1.74 38.14 -19.30
C GLY A 347 0.79 38.61 -20.41
N GLU A 348 0.76 37.87 -21.52
CA GLU A 348 -0.07 38.08 -22.71
C GLU A 348 -1.39 37.31 -22.66
#